data_AF-A0A970M9K8-F1
#
_entry.id   AF-A0A970M9K8-F1
#
_cell.length_a   1.000
_cell.length_b   1.000
_cell.length_c   1.000
_cell.angle_alpha   90.00
_cell.angle_beta   90.00
_cell.angle_gamma   90.00
#
_symmetry.space_group_name_H-M   'P 1'
#
loop_
_entity.id
_entity.type
_entity.pdbx_description
1 polymer ?
#
loop_
_entity_poly.entity_id
_entity_poly.type
_entity_poly.pdbx_seq_one_letter_code
_entity_poly.pdbx_strand_id
1 'polypeptide(L)'
;MFNLKKMNKMKFKLNIAKGLGILLLVIVANASFAQQDPMYTQYIFNTQTINPAYAGTWESLGFMALTRQQWTGWDGAPQTYTFSLQSPMKNEKVALGLNVISDKVGREKRFGMFADYSYMVRFTEVTKLRMGVKGGFTNYSNNLQAYDLYPGVNDPLFQGEVDKKLRPNFGVGLFLYNPKYYVGISVPKLLQNDFESNYNNYSVQAEMRHYFLE
;
A
#
# COMPACT_ATOMS: atom_id res chain seq x y z
N MET A 1 54.18 22.11 -11.09
CA MET A 1 53.15 23.00 -11.67
C MET A 1 51.88 22.17 -11.91
N PHE A 2 50.95 22.16 -10.94
CA PHE A 2 49.73 21.34 -11.00
C PHE A 2 48.83 21.86 -12.13
N ASN A 3 48.39 20.95 -13.01
CA ASN A 3 47.81 21.26 -14.32
C ASN A 3 46.37 21.79 -14.21
N LEU A 4 46.23 23.10 -13.94
CA LEU A 4 44.97 23.85 -13.80
C LEU A 4 43.97 23.59 -14.94
N LYS A 5 44.46 23.35 -16.17
CA LYS A 5 43.61 23.01 -17.34
C LYS A 5 42.85 21.70 -17.16
N LYS A 6 43.47 20.67 -16.58
CA LYS A 6 42.83 19.37 -16.35
C LYS A 6 41.74 19.46 -15.29
N MET A 7 41.97 20.28 -14.26
CA MET A 7 41.04 20.50 -13.15
C MET A 7 39.78 21.27 -13.60
N ASN A 8 39.93 22.30 -14.44
CA ASN A 8 38.80 23.04 -15.01
C ASN A 8 37.95 22.17 -15.96
N LYS A 9 38.58 21.30 -16.76
CA LYS A 9 37.86 20.37 -17.65
C LYS A 9 37.03 19.34 -16.86
N MET A 10 37.54 18.91 -15.71
CA MET A 10 36.84 17.99 -14.81
C MET A 10 35.65 18.66 -14.09
N LYS A 11 35.83 19.89 -13.60
CA LYS A 11 34.73 20.70 -13.03
C LYS A 11 33.63 20.98 -14.06
N PHE A 12 34.01 21.24 -15.31
CA PHE A 12 33.05 21.45 -16.40
C PHE A 12 32.22 20.20 -16.71
N LYS A 13 32.86 19.03 -16.82
CA LYS A 13 32.14 17.75 -17.00
C LYS A 13 31.21 17.44 -15.81
N LEU A 14 31.64 17.73 -14.59
CA LEU A 14 30.83 17.54 -13.39
C LEU A 14 29.60 18.44 -13.38
N ASN A 15 29.73 19.69 -13.82
CA ASN A 15 28.60 20.62 -13.91
C ASN A 15 27.59 20.21 -15.00
N ILE A 16 28.05 19.66 -16.12
CA ILE A 16 27.19 19.08 -17.15
C ILE A 16 26.44 17.86 -16.60
N ALA A 17 27.12 16.95 -15.90
CA ALA A 17 26.49 15.78 -15.29
C ALA A 17 25.43 16.17 -14.26
N LYS A 18 25.70 17.19 -13.43
CA LYS A 18 24.71 17.77 -12.50
C LYS A 18 23.52 18.38 -13.24
N GLY A 19 23.77 19.15 -14.30
CA GLY A 19 22.72 19.74 -15.13
C GLY A 19 21.82 18.69 -15.79
N LEU A 20 22.41 17.61 -16.32
CA LEU A 20 21.69 16.47 -16.89
C LEU A 20 20.87 15.71 -15.83
N GLY A 21 21.43 15.55 -14.62
CA GLY A 21 20.69 14.94 -13.50
C GLY A 21 19.47 15.77 -13.07
N ILE A 22 19.62 17.10 -13.01
CA ILE A 22 18.50 18.01 -12.72
C ILE A 22 17.45 17.96 -13.84
N LEU A 23 17.88 17.95 -15.11
CA LEU A 23 16.97 17.87 -16.24
C LEU A 23 16.17 16.56 -16.25
N LEU A 24 16.81 15.43 -15.94
CA LEU A 24 16.14 14.13 -15.82
C LEU A 24 15.07 14.16 -14.71
N LEU A 25 15.39 14.74 -13.54
CA LEU A 25 14.44 14.89 -12.44
C LEU A 25 13.22 15.74 -12.83
N VAL A 26 13.43 16.82 -13.60
CA VAL A 26 12.33 17.67 -14.09
C VAL A 26 11.44 16.93 -15.09
N ILE A 27 12.02 16.12 -15.98
CA ILE A 27 11.25 15.32 -16.96
C ILE A 27 10.40 14.26 -16.24
N VAL A 28 10.97 13.57 -15.25
CA VAL A 28 10.24 12.58 -14.44
C VAL A 28 9.08 13.24 -13.66
N ALA A 29 9.29 14.45 -13.15
CA ALA A 29 8.24 15.19 -12.44
C ALA A 29 7.06 15.60 -13.33
N ASN A 30 7.28 15.85 -14.63
CA ASN A 30 6.20 16.22 -15.56
C ASN A 30 5.44 15.00 -16.13
N ALA A 31 5.98 13.79 -15.97
CA ALA A 31 5.33 12.55 -16.39
C ALA A 31 4.39 11.95 -15.33
N SER A 32 4.31 12.55 -14.14
CA SER A 32 3.38 12.07 -13.10
C SER A 32 1.96 12.53 -13.42
N PHE A 33 1.14 11.60 -13.92
CA PHE A 33 -0.31 11.76 -13.89
C PHE A 33 -0.74 11.82 -12.42
N ALA A 34 -1.50 12.85 -12.05
CA ALA A 34 -2.08 12.97 -10.72
C ALA A 34 -2.98 11.75 -10.44
N GLN A 35 -2.45 10.76 -9.72
CA GLN A 35 -3.24 9.66 -9.19
C GLN A 35 -3.91 10.18 -7.92
N GLN A 36 -5.21 10.41 -8.01
CA GLN A 36 -6.01 10.74 -6.84
C GLN A 36 -6.26 9.44 -6.07
N ASP A 37 -5.30 9.05 -5.23
CA ASP A 37 -5.48 7.94 -4.31
C ASP A 37 -6.60 8.29 -3.30
N PRO A 38 -7.46 7.33 -2.92
CA PRO A 38 -8.26 7.48 -1.73
C PRO A 38 -7.33 7.72 -0.54
N MET A 39 -7.58 8.81 0.18
CA MET A 39 -6.75 9.32 1.28
C MET A 39 -6.57 8.29 2.41
N TYR A 40 -5.56 7.42 2.29
CA TYR A 40 -5.13 6.49 3.33
C TYR A 40 -4.10 7.15 4.24
N THR A 41 -4.45 8.22 4.96
CA THR A 41 -3.51 8.84 5.92
C THR A 41 -2.97 7.90 7.00
N GLN A 42 -3.56 6.71 7.17
CA GLN A 42 -3.11 5.71 8.13
C GLN A 42 -2.01 4.76 7.64
N TYR A 43 -1.75 4.64 6.33
CA TYR A 43 -0.67 3.74 5.88
C TYR A 43 0.71 4.19 6.38
N ILE A 44 0.90 5.51 6.60
CA ILE A 44 2.17 6.07 7.09
C ILE A 44 2.52 5.52 8.47
N PHE A 45 1.50 5.26 9.31
CA PHE A 45 1.72 4.66 10.62
C PHE A 45 1.91 3.14 10.54
N ASN A 46 1.51 2.51 9.43
CA ASN A 46 1.57 1.07 9.22
C ASN A 46 2.09 0.67 7.84
N THR A 47 3.39 0.84 7.66
CA THR A 47 4.10 0.49 6.44
C THR A 47 3.93 -0.99 6.05
N GLN A 48 3.77 -1.90 7.02
CA GLN A 48 3.55 -3.34 6.74
C GLN A 48 2.27 -3.59 5.92
N THR A 49 1.26 -2.72 6.04
CA THR A 49 0.01 -2.85 5.29
C THR A 49 0.23 -2.64 3.78
N ILE A 50 1.13 -1.74 3.40
CA ILE A 50 1.40 -1.41 1.99
C ILE A 50 2.64 -2.13 1.44
N ASN A 51 3.65 -2.38 2.28
CA ASN A 51 4.90 -3.02 1.87
C ASN A 51 5.18 -4.28 2.70
N PRO A 52 4.99 -5.49 2.14
CA PRO A 52 5.31 -6.73 2.86
C PRO A 52 6.79 -6.87 3.22
N ALA A 53 7.70 -6.19 2.52
CA ALA A 53 9.12 -6.24 2.83
C ALA A 53 9.47 -5.53 4.15
N TYR A 54 8.60 -4.63 4.62
CA TYR A 54 8.76 -3.95 5.90
C TYR A 54 8.64 -4.90 7.10
N ALA A 55 7.92 -6.03 6.95
CA ALA A 55 7.77 -7.01 8.02
C ALA A 55 9.15 -7.52 8.51
N GLY A 56 9.35 -7.50 9.83
CA GLY A 56 10.55 -7.83 10.60
C GLY A 56 11.66 -6.78 10.61
N THR A 57 11.40 -5.57 10.11
CA THR A 57 12.29 -4.41 10.36
C THR A 57 12.40 -4.11 11.85
N TRP A 58 11.39 -4.50 12.62
CA TRP A 58 11.45 -4.53 14.08
C TRP A 58 12.38 -5.66 14.52
N GLU A 59 13.32 -5.37 15.41
CA GLU A 59 14.33 -6.33 15.88
C GLU A 59 13.76 -7.42 16.80
N SER A 60 12.46 -7.37 17.07
CA SER A 60 11.73 -8.30 17.94
C SER A 60 10.30 -8.54 17.42
N LEU A 61 9.62 -9.52 18.02
CA LEU A 61 8.18 -9.67 17.88
C LEU A 61 7.51 -8.37 18.32
N GLY A 62 6.67 -7.82 17.47
CA GLY A 62 5.83 -6.70 17.85
C GLY A 62 4.49 -6.73 17.13
N PHE A 63 3.54 -6.02 17.72
CA PHE A 63 2.23 -5.81 17.15
C PHE A 63 1.88 -4.31 17.17
N MET A 64 0.89 -3.94 16.35
CA MET A 64 0.31 -2.61 16.35
C MET A 64 -1.19 -2.73 16.12
N ALA A 65 -1.95 -1.97 16.90
CA ALA A 65 -3.38 -1.79 16.72
C ALA A 65 -3.64 -0.32 16.43
N LEU A 66 -4.35 -0.04 15.35
CA LEU A 66 -4.69 1.30 14.90
C LEU A 66 -6.19 1.38 14.68
N THR A 67 -6.82 2.42 15.23
CA THR A 67 -8.23 2.73 15.00
C THR A 67 -8.35 4.07 14.30
N ARG A 68 -9.30 4.19 13.40
CA ARG A 68 -9.68 5.41 12.71
C ARG A 68 -11.17 5.58 12.85
N GLN A 69 -11.57 6.74 13.33
CA GLN A 69 -12.95 7.17 13.26
C GLN A 69 -12.97 8.53 12.60
N GLN A 70 -13.74 8.68 11.53
CA GLN A 70 -13.94 9.97 10.87
C GLN A 70 -15.39 10.39 11.01
N TRP A 71 -15.61 11.70 11.08
CA TRP A 71 -16.96 12.29 11.04
C TRP A 71 -17.85 11.69 12.13
N THR A 72 -17.26 11.52 13.32
CA THR A 72 -17.90 10.91 14.48
C THR A 72 -19.18 11.65 14.83
N GLY A 73 -20.24 10.90 15.16
CA GLY A 73 -21.56 11.44 15.50
C GLY A 73 -22.59 11.35 14.36
N TRP A 74 -22.18 10.91 13.17
CA TRP A 74 -23.09 10.66 12.03
C TRP A 74 -23.33 9.14 11.91
N ASP A 75 -24.57 8.73 11.63
CA ASP A 75 -24.84 7.31 11.35
C ASP A 75 -24.12 6.90 10.05
N GLY A 76 -23.49 5.73 10.06
CA GLY A 76 -22.67 5.25 8.95
C GLY A 76 -21.30 5.92 8.80
N ALA A 77 -20.85 6.70 9.78
CA ALA A 77 -19.52 7.33 9.78
C ALA A 77 -18.38 6.31 9.50
N PRO A 78 -17.34 6.69 8.71
CA PRO A 78 -16.23 5.80 8.39
C PRO A 78 -15.43 5.35 9.62
N GLN A 79 -15.26 4.04 9.76
CA GLN A 79 -14.51 3.41 10.85
C GLN A 79 -13.57 2.34 10.30
N THR A 80 -12.28 2.46 10.62
CA THR A 80 -11.25 1.51 10.19
C THR A 80 -10.48 0.99 11.40
N TYR A 81 -10.35 -0.33 11.50
CA TYR A 81 -9.54 -1.00 12.50
C TYR A 81 -8.45 -1.80 11.80
N THR A 82 -7.20 -1.59 12.20
CA THR A 82 -6.07 -2.33 11.67
C THR A 82 -5.32 -2.98 12.82
N PHE A 83 -5.03 -4.26 12.68
CA PHE A 83 -4.16 -5.01 13.57
C PHE A 83 -3.03 -5.61 12.74
N SER A 84 -1.80 -5.34 13.14
CA SER A 84 -0.60 -5.87 12.50
C SER A 84 0.27 -6.57 13.52
N LEU A 85 0.83 -7.69 13.12
CA LEU A 85 1.78 -8.48 13.88
C LEU A 85 2.97 -8.76 12.96
N GLN A 86 4.17 -8.68 13.50
CA GLN A 86 5.38 -9.07 12.78
C GLN A 86 6.39 -9.68 13.73
N SER A 87 7.12 -10.68 13.24
CA SER A 87 8.10 -11.41 14.01
C SER A 87 9.31 -11.75 13.13
N PRO A 88 10.52 -11.25 13.43
CA PRO A 88 11.74 -11.80 12.88
C PRO A 88 11.96 -13.22 13.44
N MET A 89 12.29 -14.16 12.57
CA MET A 89 12.58 -15.54 12.94
C MET A 89 13.99 -15.67 13.51
N LYS A 90 14.32 -16.81 14.12
CA LYS A 90 15.61 -17.06 14.81
C LYS A 90 16.87 -16.73 14.00
N ASN A 91 16.80 -16.82 12.67
CA ASN A 91 17.95 -16.53 11.79
C ASN A 91 18.05 -15.05 11.39
N GLU A 92 17.12 -14.20 11.83
CA GLU A 92 16.93 -12.76 11.50
C GLU A 92 16.83 -12.42 10.00
N LYS A 93 17.07 -13.41 9.13
CA LYS A 93 16.95 -13.31 7.68
C LYS A 93 15.52 -13.44 7.23
N VAL A 94 14.70 -14.20 7.95
CA VAL A 94 13.28 -14.39 7.63
C VAL A 94 12.44 -13.65 8.66
N ALA A 95 11.37 -13.02 8.20
CA ALA A 95 10.33 -12.49 9.05
C ALA A 95 8.96 -12.86 8.53
N LEU A 96 8.04 -13.08 9.45
CA LEU A 96 6.63 -13.34 9.18
C LEU A 96 5.80 -12.16 9.68
N GLY A 97 4.77 -11.82 8.93
CA GLY A 97 3.82 -10.79 9.30
C GLY A 97 2.39 -11.25 9.12
N LEU A 98 1.47 -10.64 9.87
CA LEU A 98 0.04 -10.76 9.72
C LEU A 98 -0.58 -9.37 9.78
N ASN A 99 -1.48 -9.06 8.85
CA ASN A 99 -2.29 -7.86 8.86
C ASN A 99 -3.76 -8.24 8.79
N VAL A 100 -4.55 -7.70 9.70
CA VAL A 100 -6.00 -7.82 9.74
C VAL A 100 -6.58 -6.42 9.68
N ILE A 101 -7.43 -6.17 8.69
CA ILE A 101 -8.03 -4.85 8.45
C ILE A 101 -9.54 -5.05 8.40
N SER A 102 -10.26 -4.29 9.21
CA SER A 102 -11.72 -4.24 9.20
C SER A 102 -12.13 -2.79 8.97
N ASP A 103 -12.76 -2.54 7.83
CA ASP A 103 -13.18 -1.21 7.42
C ASP A 103 -14.68 -1.19 7.18
N LYS A 104 -15.34 -0.14 7.68
CA LYS A 104 -16.77 0.08 7.56
C LYS A 104 -17.01 1.52 7.14
N VAL A 105 -17.69 1.71 6.02
CA VAL A 105 -18.09 3.02 5.50
C VAL A 105 -19.56 2.93 5.12
N GLY A 106 -20.44 3.63 5.84
CA GLY A 106 -21.88 3.50 5.66
C GLY A 106 -22.38 2.06 5.87
N ARG A 107 -22.98 1.48 4.82
CA ARG A 107 -23.42 0.08 4.77
C ARG A 107 -22.39 -0.87 4.13
N GLU A 108 -21.28 -0.33 3.60
CA GLU A 108 -20.17 -1.13 3.07
C GLU A 108 -19.29 -1.68 4.20
N LYS A 109 -18.93 -2.95 4.09
CA LYS A 109 -18.00 -3.63 4.99
C LYS A 109 -16.90 -4.31 4.19
N ARG A 110 -15.65 -4.08 4.59
CA ARG A 110 -14.45 -4.69 4.03
C ARG A 110 -13.66 -5.35 5.14
N PHE A 111 -13.41 -6.64 5.00
CA PHE A 111 -12.56 -7.39 5.90
C PHE A 111 -11.39 -7.98 5.12
N GLY A 112 -10.17 -7.60 5.46
CA GLY A 112 -8.94 -8.09 4.85
C GLY A 112 -8.09 -8.85 5.84
N MET A 113 -7.55 -10.00 5.43
CA MET A 113 -6.54 -10.74 6.19
C MET A 113 -5.39 -11.11 5.26
N PHE A 114 -4.18 -10.72 5.63
CA PHE A 114 -2.98 -10.89 4.82
C PHE A 114 -1.83 -11.39 5.66
N ALA A 115 -1.13 -12.42 5.16
CA ALA A 115 0.13 -12.88 5.70
C ALA A 115 1.28 -12.33 4.85
N ASP A 116 2.35 -11.94 5.53
CA ASP A 116 3.59 -11.44 4.92
C ASP A 116 4.72 -12.43 5.18
N TYR A 117 5.55 -12.61 4.17
CA TYR A 117 6.83 -13.28 4.28
C TYR A 117 7.90 -12.32 3.76
N SER A 118 8.90 -12.01 4.59
CA SER A 118 10.00 -11.11 4.25
C SER A 118 11.35 -11.80 4.41
N TYR A 119 12.23 -11.62 3.44
CA TYR A 119 13.59 -12.13 3.43
C TYR A 119 14.61 -11.00 3.34
N MET A 120 15.56 -10.97 4.27
CA MET A 120 16.61 -9.96 4.37
C MET A 120 17.93 -10.44 3.74
N VAL A 121 18.45 -9.63 2.82
CA VAL A 121 19.80 -9.71 2.26
C VAL A 121 20.62 -8.53 2.80
N ARG A 122 21.80 -8.82 3.36
CA ARG A 122 22.74 -7.78 3.79
C ARG A 122 23.57 -7.35 2.58
N PHE A 123 23.40 -6.09 2.14
CA PHE A 123 24.26 -5.50 1.09
C PHE A 123 25.59 -5.01 1.67
N THR A 124 25.56 -4.54 2.92
CA THR A 124 26.72 -4.08 3.68
C THR A 124 26.48 -4.39 5.15
N GLU A 125 27.44 -4.17 6.04
CA GLU A 125 27.27 -4.39 7.48
C GLU A 125 26.10 -3.58 8.08
N VAL A 126 25.87 -2.37 7.56
CA VAL A 126 24.83 -1.44 8.03
C VAL A 126 23.59 -1.37 7.13
N THR A 127 23.71 -1.70 5.85
CA THR A 127 22.62 -1.57 4.87
C THR A 127 21.98 -2.93 4.58
N LYS A 128 20.67 -3.00 4.81
CA LYS A 128 19.86 -4.22 4.69
C LYS A 128 18.81 -4.02 3.62
N LEU A 129 18.70 -4.95 2.68
CA LEU A 129 17.58 -5.03 1.74
C LEU A 129 16.65 -6.13 2.21
N ARG A 130 15.35 -5.86 2.26
CA ARG A 130 14.30 -6.85 2.46
C ARG A 130 13.47 -7.00 1.20
N MET A 131 13.09 -8.23 0.92
CA MET A 131 12.23 -8.62 -0.17
C MET A 131 11.03 -9.32 0.45
N GLY A 132 9.83 -8.81 0.16
CA GLY A 132 8.61 -9.27 0.79
C GLY A 132 7.62 -9.79 -0.23
N VAL A 133 6.89 -10.83 0.15
CA VAL A 133 5.69 -11.30 -0.53
C VAL A 133 4.53 -11.30 0.47
N LYS A 134 3.34 -10.96 -0.03
CA LYS A 134 2.08 -10.92 0.70
C LYS A 134 1.10 -11.86 0.04
N GLY A 135 0.34 -12.58 0.84
CA GLY A 135 -0.79 -13.40 0.37
C GLY A 135 -1.95 -13.29 1.34
N GLY A 136 -3.16 -13.17 0.83
CA GLY A 136 -4.33 -13.05 1.67
C GLY A 136 -5.61 -12.94 0.89
N PHE A 137 -6.66 -12.48 1.56
CA PHE A 137 -7.94 -12.25 0.95
C PHE A 137 -8.62 -11.01 1.52
N THR A 138 -9.49 -10.41 0.71
CA THR A 138 -10.43 -9.39 1.13
C THR A 138 -11.84 -9.94 0.92
N ASN A 139 -12.69 -9.81 1.92
CA ASN A 139 -14.13 -10.03 1.81
C ASN A 139 -14.82 -8.67 1.79
N TYR A 140 -15.66 -8.46 0.78
CA TYR A 140 -16.47 -7.24 0.62
C TYR A 140 -17.94 -7.61 0.71
N SER A 141 -18.71 -6.83 1.45
CA SER A 141 -20.16 -6.95 1.54
C SER A 141 -20.77 -5.56 1.54
N ASN A 142 -21.82 -5.38 0.73
CA ASN A 142 -22.62 -4.17 0.71
C ASN A 142 -24.09 -4.55 0.61
N ASN A 143 -24.86 -4.24 1.65
CA ASN A 143 -26.29 -4.47 1.66
C ASN A 143 -27.00 -3.28 1.02
N LEU A 144 -27.34 -3.39 -0.27
CA LEU A 144 -27.96 -2.33 -1.05
C LEU A 144 -29.43 -2.09 -0.65
N GLN A 145 -30.09 -3.06 -0.01
CA GLN A 145 -31.45 -2.91 0.50
C GLN A 145 -31.53 -2.11 1.82
N ALA A 146 -30.39 -1.91 2.50
CA ALA A 146 -30.31 -1.16 3.75
C ALA A 146 -30.08 0.36 3.54
N TYR A 147 -30.17 0.84 2.29
CA TYR A 147 -30.12 2.26 1.96
C TYR A 147 -31.53 2.83 1.91
N ASP A 148 -31.74 3.95 2.60
CA ASP A 148 -33.01 4.67 2.57
C ASP A 148 -33.14 5.43 1.25
N LEU A 149 -33.86 4.83 0.30
CA LEU A 149 -34.19 5.47 -0.97
C LEU A 149 -35.34 6.48 -0.81
N TYR A 150 -35.42 7.46 -1.72
CA TYR A 150 -36.51 8.43 -1.73
C TYR A 150 -37.86 7.71 -1.91
N PRO A 151 -38.90 8.05 -1.12
CA PRO A 151 -40.20 7.39 -1.20
C PRO A 151 -40.76 7.41 -2.63
N GLY A 152 -41.11 6.23 -3.17
CA GLY A 152 -41.70 6.08 -4.51
C GLY A 152 -40.70 5.84 -5.64
N VAL A 153 -39.38 5.83 -5.38
CA VAL A 153 -38.37 5.44 -6.38
C VAL A 153 -37.96 3.99 -6.15
N ASN A 154 -38.39 3.10 -7.04
CA ASN A 154 -37.92 1.71 -7.06
C ASN A 154 -36.74 1.63 -8.03
N ASP A 155 -35.51 1.77 -7.51
CA ASP A 155 -34.30 1.66 -8.33
C ASP A 155 -33.84 0.19 -8.37
N PRO A 156 -33.87 -0.48 -9.53
CA PRO A 156 -33.39 -1.86 -9.68
C PRO A 156 -31.92 -2.04 -9.25
N LEU A 157 -31.10 -0.97 -9.24
CA LEU A 157 -29.70 -1.02 -8.81
C LEU A 157 -29.53 -1.24 -7.30
N PHE A 158 -30.56 -0.96 -6.50
CA PHE A 158 -30.56 -1.18 -5.05
C PHE A 158 -31.31 -2.45 -4.64
N GLN A 159 -31.75 -3.25 -5.61
CA GLN A 159 -32.43 -4.52 -5.37
C GLN A 159 -31.40 -5.65 -5.25
N GLY A 160 -30.88 -5.89 -4.04
CA GLY A 160 -30.03 -7.06 -3.74
C GLY A 160 -28.97 -6.83 -2.66
N GLU A 161 -28.15 -7.86 -2.41
CA GLU A 161 -26.91 -7.76 -1.65
C GLU A 161 -25.74 -7.91 -2.64
N VAL A 162 -24.75 -7.01 -2.62
CA VAL A 162 -23.48 -7.28 -3.33
C VAL A 162 -22.78 -8.36 -2.52
N ASP A 163 -22.92 -9.58 -3.04
CA ASP A 163 -22.67 -10.81 -2.29
C ASP A 163 -21.18 -11.01 -1.93
N LYS A 164 -20.98 -11.68 -0.79
CA LYS A 164 -19.73 -11.94 -0.07
C LYS A 164 -18.81 -12.83 -0.90
N LYS A 165 -18.04 -12.22 -1.80
CA LYS A 165 -17.04 -12.96 -2.56
C LYS A 165 -15.67 -12.81 -1.89
N LEU A 166 -15.11 -13.93 -1.45
CA LEU A 166 -13.72 -13.99 -1.01
C LEU A 166 -12.81 -13.64 -2.20
N ARG A 167 -12.08 -12.54 -2.09
CA ARG A 167 -11.18 -12.05 -3.12
C ARG A 167 -9.74 -12.32 -2.69
N PRO A 168 -9.09 -13.39 -3.17
CA PRO A 168 -7.68 -13.57 -2.90
C PRO A 168 -6.89 -12.42 -3.54
N ASN A 169 -5.80 -12.02 -2.88
CA ASN A 169 -4.85 -11.06 -3.43
C ASN A 169 -3.43 -11.38 -2.96
N PHE A 170 -2.46 -10.97 -3.77
CA PHE A 170 -1.04 -11.18 -3.54
C PHE A 170 -0.31 -9.86 -3.71
N GLY A 171 0.78 -9.67 -2.98
CA GLY A 171 1.60 -8.47 -3.07
C GLY A 171 3.07 -8.79 -3.03
N VAL A 172 3.87 -7.85 -3.50
CA VAL A 172 5.34 -7.93 -3.47
C VAL A 172 5.92 -6.59 -3.06
N GLY A 173 7.10 -6.61 -2.45
CA GLY A 173 7.78 -5.39 -2.03
C GLY A 173 9.28 -5.56 -1.90
N LEU A 174 9.97 -4.44 -2.02
CA LEU A 174 11.38 -4.26 -1.75
C LEU A 174 11.50 -3.13 -0.72
N PHE A 175 12.38 -3.30 0.26
CA PHE A 175 12.62 -2.30 1.30
C PHE A 175 14.10 -2.26 1.67
N LEU A 176 14.80 -1.22 1.23
CA LEU A 176 16.20 -0.97 1.54
C LEU A 176 16.28 0.00 2.70
N TYR A 177 16.98 -0.36 3.76
CA TYR A 177 17.07 0.50 4.94
C TYR A 177 18.43 0.44 5.63
N ASN A 178 18.75 1.56 6.28
CA ASN A 178 19.92 1.83 7.10
C ASN A 178 19.47 2.80 8.20
N PRO A 179 20.15 2.88 9.36
CA PRO A 179 19.85 3.88 10.40
C PRO A 179 19.68 5.35 9.93
N LYS A 180 20.22 5.73 8.76
CA LYS A 180 20.12 7.11 8.23
C LYS A 180 19.09 7.32 7.12
N TYR A 181 18.69 6.27 6.41
CA TYR A 181 17.82 6.39 5.24
C TYR A 181 17.07 5.08 4.99
N TYR A 182 15.90 5.19 4.37
CA TYR A 182 15.14 4.06 3.85
C TYR A 182 14.59 4.40 2.47
N VAL A 183 14.41 3.38 1.64
CA VAL A 183 13.74 3.45 0.34
C VAL A 183 12.94 2.18 0.14
N GLY A 184 11.64 2.30 -0.10
CA GLY A 184 10.72 1.19 -0.33
C GLY A 184 10.03 1.28 -1.68
N ILE A 185 9.85 0.14 -2.35
CA ILE A 185 8.99 0.02 -3.52
C ILE A 185 8.08 -1.17 -3.30
N SER A 186 6.77 -1.00 -3.44
CA SER A 186 5.85 -2.12 -3.25
C SER A 186 4.61 -2.08 -4.14
N VAL A 187 4.05 -3.25 -4.36
CA VAL A 187 2.77 -3.49 -5.00
C VAL A 187 1.99 -4.40 -4.06
N PRO A 188 1.20 -3.86 -3.11
CA PRO A 188 0.52 -4.66 -2.08
C PRO A 188 -0.56 -5.59 -2.63
N LYS A 189 -1.16 -5.23 -3.78
CA LYS A 189 -2.25 -5.97 -4.42
C LYS A 189 -1.98 -6.08 -5.92
N LEU A 190 -1.63 -7.27 -6.37
CA LEU A 190 -1.34 -7.61 -7.76
C LEU A 190 -2.61 -7.93 -8.53
N LEU A 191 -3.58 -8.60 -7.89
CA LEU A 191 -4.82 -8.96 -8.53
C LEU A 191 -5.77 -7.76 -8.53
N GLN A 192 -6.23 -7.40 -9.72
CA GLN A 192 -7.36 -6.49 -9.88
C GLN A 192 -8.62 -7.33 -9.81
N ASN A 193 -9.40 -7.12 -8.75
CA ASN A 193 -10.65 -7.83 -8.57
C ASN A 193 -11.78 -6.89 -9.01
N ASP A 194 -12.59 -7.31 -9.98
CA ASP A 194 -13.77 -6.58 -10.39
C ASP A 194 -15.00 -7.05 -9.61
N PHE A 195 -15.86 -6.10 -9.23
CA PHE A 195 -17.21 -6.41 -8.80
C PHE A 195 -18.10 -6.56 -10.02
N GLU A 196 -18.25 -7.79 -10.51
CA GLU A 196 -19.36 -8.10 -11.42
C GLU A 196 -20.66 -8.13 -10.62
N SER A 197 -21.43 -7.04 -10.73
CA SER A 197 -22.86 -7.03 -10.38
C SER A 197 -23.64 -7.49 -11.61
N ASN A 198 -24.17 -8.71 -11.57
CA ASN A 198 -25.07 -9.23 -12.59
C ASN A 198 -26.43 -8.53 -12.46
N TYR A 199 -26.56 -7.36 -13.08
CA TYR A 199 -27.83 -6.95 -13.65
C TYR A 199 -27.74 -6.00 -14.85
N ASN A 200 -26.59 -5.37 -15.17
CA ASN A 200 -26.40 -4.59 -16.42
C ASN A 200 -24.92 -4.23 -16.69
N ASN A 201 -23.98 -5.17 -16.73
CA ASN A 201 -22.62 -4.95 -17.28
C ASN A 201 -21.84 -3.71 -16.75
N TYR A 202 -22.01 -3.35 -15.47
CA TYR A 202 -21.17 -2.33 -14.83
C TYR A 202 -20.21 -3.02 -13.86
N SER A 203 -18.93 -3.11 -14.25
CA SER A 203 -17.85 -3.51 -13.35
C SER A 203 -17.44 -2.31 -12.50
N VAL A 204 -17.73 -2.33 -11.20
CA VAL A 204 -17.08 -1.42 -10.27
C VAL A 204 -15.76 -2.07 -9.86
N GLN A 205 -14.63 -1.43 -10.18
CA GLN A 205 -13.31 -1.94 -9.80
C GLN A 205 -13.17 -1.91 -8.27
N ALA A 206 -13.13 -3.09 -7.66
CA ALA A 206 -13.08 -3.25 -6.21
C ALA A 206 -11.71 -2.89 -5.64
N GLU A 207 -10.68 -3.29 -6.37
CA GLU A 207 -9.29 -3.23 -5.96
C GLU A 207 -8.46 -2.95 -7.21
N MET A 208 -7.99 -1.71 -7.35
CA MET A 208 -6.99 -1.39 -8.36
C MET A 208 -5.59 -1.79 -7.87
N ARG A 209 -4.69 -2.06 -8.81
CA ARG A 209 -3.27 -2.26 -8.51
C ARG A 209 -2.65 -0.89 -8.25
N HIS A 210 -2.01 -0.75 -7.10
CA HIS A 210 -1.32 0.49 -6.71
C HIS A 210 0.17 0.20 -6.53
N TYR A 211 0.99 1.20 -6.88
CA TYR A 211 2.43 1.15 -6.73
C TYR A 211 2.82 2.19 -5.68
N PHE A 212 3.56 1.76 -4.66
CA PHE A 212 4.02 2.64 -3.59
C PHE A 212 5.52 2.85 -3.71
N LEU A 213 5.94 4.09 -3.52
CA LEU A 213 7.32 4.52 -3.32
C LEU A 213 7.39 5.20 -1.96
N GLU A 214 8.29 4.74 -1.11
CA GLU A 214 8.44 5.17 0.30
C GLU A 214 9.87 5.59 0.61
#